data_AF-A0AAW1D876-F1
#
_entry.id   AF-A0AAW1D876-F1
#
_cell.length_a   1.000
_cell.length_b   1.000
_cell.length_c   1.000
_cell.angle_alpha   90.00
_cell.angle_beta   90.00
_cell.angle_gamma   90.00
#
_symmetry.space_group_name_H-M   'P 1'
#
loop_
_entity.id
_entity.type
_entity.pdbx_description
1 polymer ?
#
loop_
_entity_poly.entity_id
_entity_poly.type
_entity_poly.pdbx_seq_one_letter_code
_entity_poly.pdbx_strand_id
1 'polypeptide(L)'
;MSKPHFGEDTLNWVWNRCVNDAFIKSAAAGSLGYLGTRFFMKQSKSLFGASWPIYLTVGMALGLAWHNCEREFQNALTIPCEDTKVKKSKINVSEEWL
;
A
#
# COMPACT_ATOMS: atom_id res chain seq x y z
N MET A 1 4.27 -19.25 -10.39
CA MET A 1 3.14 -18.86 -11.26
C MET A 1 3.73 -18.34 -12.56
N SER A 2 3.26 -18.82 -13.70
CA SER A 2 3.68 -18.36 -15.03
C SER A 2 3.37 -16.87 -15.21
N LYS A 3 4.16 -16.16 -16.02
CA LYS A 3 3.88 -14.75 -16.35
C LYS A 3 2.48 -14.65 -16.99
N PRO A 4 1.60 -13.76 -16.51
CA PRO A 4 0.27 -13.55 -17.10
C PRO A 4 0.39 -13.19 -18.59
N HIS A 5 -0.49 -13.76 -19.40
CA HIS A 5 -0.48 -13.62 -20.87
C HIS A 5 -1.13 -12.30 -21.32
N PHE A 6 -2.03 -11.76 -20.51
CA PHE A 6 -2.74 -10.50 -20.76
C PHE A 6 -2.52 -9.50 -19.61
N GLY A 7 -2.49 -8.20 -19.93
CA GLY A 7 -2.29 -7.14 -18.95
C GLY A 7 -3.40 -7.07 -17.88
N GLU A 8 -4.61 -7.51 -18.23
CA GLU A 8 -5.76 -7.58 -17.32
C GLU A 8 -5.55 -8.59 -16.18
N ASP A 9 -4.90 -9.72 -16.46
CA ASP A 9 -4.60 -10.74 -15.45
C ASP A 9 -3.56 -10.22 -14.44
N THR A 10 -2.55 -9.49 -14.92
CA THR A 10 -1.58 -8.80 -14.07
C THR A 10 -2.27 -7.79 -13.18
N LEU A 11 -3.15 -6.96 -13.76
CA LEU A 11 -3.86 -5.93 -13.03
C LEU A 11 -4.76 -6.53 -11.95
N ASN A 12 -5.48 -7.59 -12.27
CA ASN A 12 -6.36 -8.29 -11.34
C ASN A 12 -5.54 -8.93 -10.19
N TRP A 13 -4.39 -9.52 -10.50
CA TRP A 13 -3.49 -10.08 -9.49
C TRP A 13 -2.95 -9.01 -8.53
N VAL A 14 -2.48 -7.88 -9.05
CA VAL A 14 -2.00 -6.75 -8.22
C VAL A 14 -3.12 -6.20 -7.35
N TRP A 15 -4.29 -5.95 -7.94
CA TRP A 15 -5.47 -5.47 -7.22
C TRP A 15 -5.84 -6.37 -6.05
N ASN A 16 -5.94 -7.68 -6.29
CA ASN A 16 -6.34 -8.63 -5.26
C ASN A 16 -5.32 -8.68 -4.10
N ARG A 17 -4.01 -8.60 -4.42
CA ARG A 17 -2.95 -8.52 -3.42
C ARG A 17 -3.03 -7.23 -2.62
N CYS A 18 -3.26 -6.09 -3.26
CA CYS A 18 -3.39 -4.80 -2.60
C CYS A 18 -4.59 -4.73 -1.65
N VAL A 19 -5.76 -5.17 -2.12
CA VAL A 19 -6.99 -5.17 -1.32
C VAL A 19 -6.80 -6.03 -0.07
N ASN A 20 -6.16 -7.20 -0.23
CA ASN A 20 -5.87 -8.07 0.91
C ASN A 20 -4.89 -7.44 1.91
N ASP A 21 -3.80 -6.81 1.44
CA ASP A 21 -2.86 -6.09 2.32
C ASP A 21 -3.54 -4.91 3.05
N ALA A 22 -4.35 -4.13 2.34
CA ALA A 22 -5.11 -3.02 2.90
C ALA A 22 -6.10 -3.52 3.97
N PHE A 23 -6.82 -4.60 3.70
CA PHE A 23 -7.75 -5.21 4.65
C PHE A 23 -7.03 -5.68 5.92
N ILE A 24 -5.93 -6.42 5.77
CA ILE A 24 -5.15 -6.93 6.91
C ILE A 24 -4.59 -5.78 7.75
N LYS A 25 -3.98 -4.76 7.12
CA LYS A 25 -3.43 -3.60 7.84
C LYS A 25 -4.50 -2.80 8.56
N SER A 26 -5.66 -2.64 7.94
CA SER A 26 -6.79 -1.92 8.54
C SER A 26 -7.37 -2.67 9.72
N ALA A 27 -7.55 -4.00 9.61
CA ALA A 27 -8.02 -4.85 10.68
C ALA A 27 -7.04 -4.86 11.87
N ALA A 28 -5.73 -4.97 11.59
CA ALA A 28 -4.69 -4.89 12.61
C ALA A 28 -4.65 -3.51 13.28
N ALA A 29 -4.68 -2.42 12.51
CA ALA A 29 -4.68 -1.06 13.04
C ALA A 29 -5.97 -0.74 13.84
N GLY A 30 -7.12 -1.25 13.42
CA GLY A 30 -8.39 -1.10 14.12
C GLY A 30 -8.40 -1.85 15.44
N SER A 31 -7.90 -3.09 15.48
CA SER A 31 -7.80 -3.87 16.73
C SER A 31 -6.80 -3.26 17.71
N LEU A 32 -5.66 -2.76 17.24
CA LEU A 32 -4.72 -2.00 18.08
C LEU A 32 -5.33 -0.67 18.58
N GLY A 33 -6.05 0.06 17.72
CA GLY A 33 -6.77 1.27 18.10
C GLY A 33 -7.84 0.99 19.17
N TYR A 34 -8.55 -0.14 19.04
CA TYR A 34 -9.55 -0.58 20.00
C TYR A 34 -8.92 -0.95 21.36
N LEU A 35 -7.85 -1.75 21.36
CA LEU A 35 -7.11 -2.11 22.57
C LEU A 35 -6.48 -0.89 23.23
N GLY A 36 -5.89 0.01 22.45
CA GLY A 36 -5.33 1.28 22.91
C GLY A 36 -6.38 2.16 23.58
N THR A 37 -7.57 2.25 23.00
CA THR A 37 -8.71 2.96 23.60
C THR A 37 -9.13 2.31 24.92
N ARG A 38 -9.23 0.98 24.97
CA ARG A 38 -9.62 0.22 26.17
C ARG A 38 -8.61 0.36 27.32
N PHE A 39 -7.32 0.35 27.02
CA PHE A 39 -6.25 0.37 28.03
C PHE A 39 -5.86 1.77 28.48
N PHE A 40 -5.66 2.70 27.54
CA PHE A 40 -5.11 4.03 27.85
C PHE A 40 -6.19 5.09 28.07
N MET A 41 -7.42 4.90 27.58
CA MET A 41 -8.48 5.90 27.65
C MET A 41 -9.64 5.47 28.56
N LYS A 42 -9.35 5.13 29.82
CA LYS A 42 -10.41 4.94 30.84
C LYS A 42 -11.11 6.25 31.26
N GLN A 43 -10.58 7.41 30.85
CA GLN A 43 -11.00 8.72 31.38
C GLN A 43 -11.20 9.81 30.32
N SER A 44 -10.99 9.51 29.03
CA SER A 44 -10.97 10.55 27.99
C SER A 44 -12.37 10.88 27.48
N LYS A 45 -12.97 11.93 28.06
CA LYS A 45 -14.03 12.74 27.41
C LYS A 45 -13.40 13.47 26.21
N SER A 46 -13.12 12.76 25.13
CA SER A 46 -12.68 13.39 23.88
C SER A 46 -13.90 13.97 23.15
N LEU A 47 -13.76 15.19 22.63
CA LEU A 47 -14.83 15.96 21.95
C LEU A 47 -15.47 15.26 20.74
N PHE A 48 -14.91 14.14 20.27
CA PHE A 48 -15.38 13.33 19.14
C PHE A 48 -15.57 11.84 19.51
N GLY A 49 -16.18 11.54 20.66
CA GLY A 49 -16.55 10.16 21.06
C GLY A 49 -15.38 9.20 21.34
N ALA A 50 -15.68 8.07 21.99
CA ALA A 50 -14.66 7.09 22.40
C ALA A 50 -14.01 6.33 21.22
N SER A 51 -14.58 6.39 20.02
CA SER A 51 -14.14 5.60 18.86
C SER A 51 -13.22 6.35 17.89
N TRP A 52 -12.99 7.65 18.08
CA TRP A 52 -12.10 8.46 17.25
C TRP A 52 -10.72 7.82 16.96
N PRO A 53 -10.00 7.27 17.96
CA PRO A 53 -8.67 6.70 17.72
C PRO A 53 -8.72 5.52 16.74
N ILE A 54 -9.80 4.73 16.77
CA ILE A 54 -10.00 3.57 15.90
C ILE A 54 -10.15 4.03 14.46
N TYR A 55 -11.01 5.03 14.20
CA TYR A 55 -11.21 5.55 12.85
C TYR A 55 -9.95 6.19 12.28
N LEU A 56 -9.19 6.92 13.12
CA LEU A 56 -7.91 7.48 12.69
C LEU A 56 -6.88 6.41 12.33
N THR A 57 -6.68 5.41 13.18
CA THR A 57 -5.66 4.37 12.93
C THR A 57 -6.01 3.56 11.69
N VAL A 58 -7.29 3.24 11.49
CA VAL A 58 -7.78 2.56 10.29
C VAL A 58 -7.60 3.43 9.05
N GLY A 59 -7.98 4.71 9.10
CA GLY A 59 -7.84 5.64 7.98
C GLY A 59 -6.38 5.82 7.54
N MET A 60 -5.47 5.98 8.51
CA MET A 60 -4.03 6.06 8.22
C MET A 60 -3.49 4.76 7.60
N ALA A 61 -3.89 3.60 8.14
CA ALA A 61 -3.47 2.30 7.61
C ALA A 61 -3.95 2.08 6.17
N LEU A 62 -5.21 2.43 5.87
CA LEU A 62 -5.77 2.39 4.52
C LEU A 62 -5.00 3.31 3.57
N GLY A 63 -4.73 4.55 3.97
CA GLY A 63 -3.98 5.51 3.14
C GLY A 63 -2.55 5.01 2.81
N LEU A 64 -1.85 4.44 3.79
CA LEU A 64 -0.53 3.86 3.59
C LEU A 64 -0.56 2.61 2.68
N ALA A 65 -1.58 1.77 2.83
CA ALA A 65 -1.77 0.61 1.96
C ALA A 65 -2.07 1.05 0.51
N TRP A 66 -2.93 2.05 0.32
CA TRP A 66 -3.26 2.61 -0.99
C TRP A 66 -2.01 3.19 -1.68
N HIS A 67 -1.22 4.00 -0.97
CA HIS A 67 -0.01 4.59 -1.55
C HIS A 67 1.02 3.53 -1.99
N ASN A 68 1.14 2.43 -1.25
CA ASN A 68 1.97 1.31 -1.70
C ASN A 68 1.36 0.60 -2.90
N CYS A 69 0.04 0.44 -2.94
CA CYS A 69 -0.64 -0.18 -4.07
C CYS A 69 -0.51 0.62 -5.36
N GLU A 70 -0.68 1.95 -5.30
CA GLU A 70 -0.48 2.84 -6.44
C GLU A 70 0.90 2.63 -7.07
N ARG A 71 1.95 2.53 -6.24
CA ARG A 71 3.32 2.27 -6.71
C ARG A 71 3.44 0.92 -7.42
N GLU A 72 2.79 -0.13 -6.91
CA GLU A 72 2.79 -1.45 -7.53
C GLU A 72 2.02 -1.44 -8.86
N PHE A 73 0.93 -0.69 -8.96
CA PHE A 73 0.21 -0.50 -10.22
C PHE A 73 1.05 0.20 -11.28
N GLN A 74 1.74 1.28 -10.91
CA GLN A 74 2.66 1.96 -11.83
C GLN A 74 3.74 0.99 -12.34
N ASN A 75 4.33 0.18 -11.46
CA ASN A 75 5.33 -0.82 -11.86
C ASN A 75 4.75 -1.92 -12.77
N ALA A 76 3.50 -2.34 -12.53
CA ALA A 76 2.85 -3.39 -13.31
C ALA A 76 2.35 -2.92 -14.68
N LEU A 77 2.08 -1.62 -14.83
CA LEU A 77 1.60 -0.98 -16.07
C LEU A 77 2.75 -0.43 -16.92
N THR A 78 3.98 -0.40 -16.41
CA THR A 78 5.16 -0.06 -17.21
C THR A 78 5.28 -1.03 -18.38
N ILE A 79 5.13 -0.50 -19.59
CA ILE A 79 5.27 -1.26 -20.83
C ILE A 79 6.73 -1.70 -21.02
N PRO A 80 6.97 -2.91 -21.58
CA PRO A 80 8.33 -3.49 -21.71
C PRO A 80 9.30 -2.64 -22.56
N CYS A 81 8.77 -1.80 -23.45
CA CYS A 81 9.55 -0.84 -24.22
C CYS A 81 10.18 0.26 -23.34
N GLU A 82 9.52 0.62 -22.23
CA GLU A 82 9.96 1.66 -21.29
C GLU A 82 11.02 1.11 -20.32
N ASP A 83 10.85 -0.12 -19.84
CA ASP A 83 11.86 -0.82 -19.04
C ASP A 83 13.20 -0.96 -19.77
N THR A 84 13.14 -1.21 -21.08
CA THR A 84 14.35 -1.31 -21.91
C THR A 84 15.07 0.05 -22.02
N LYS A 85 14.32 1.15 -22.10
CA LYS A 85 14.88 2.51 -22.14
C LYS A 85 15.47 2.93 -20.80
N VAL A 86 14.78 2.65 -19.69
CA VAL A 86 15.26 2.93 -18.32
C VAL A 86 16.51 2.10 -18.01
N LYS A 87 16.52 0.81 -18.38
CA LYS A 87 17.71 -0.03 -18.17
C LYS A 87 18.89 0.48 -19.00
N LYS A 88 18.67 0.86 -20.26
CA LYS A 88 19.72 1.39 -21.13
C LYS A 88 20.24 2.76 -20.65
N SER A 89 19.39 3.63 -20.11
CA SER A 89 19.83 4.92 -19.55
C SER A 89 20.65 4.74 -18.27
N LYS A 90 20.24 3.83 -17.37
CA LYS A 90 21.02 3.54 -16.15
C LYS A 90 22.39 2.95 -16.47
N ILE A 91 22.50 2.11 -17.50
CA ILE A 91 23.78 1.55 -17.96
C ILE A 91 24.67 2.67 -18.52
N ASN A 92 24.15 3.51 -19.44
CA ASN A 92 24.91 4.64 -19.99
C ASN A 92 25.39 5.60 -18.91
N VAL A 93 24.55 5.96 -17.94
CA VAL A 93 24.96 6.82 -16.82
C VAL A 93 26.08 6.16 -16.03
N SER A 94 26.04 4.84 -15.81
CA SER A 94 27.07 4.14 -15.03
C SER A 94 28.42 3.98 -15.77
N GLU A 95 28.43 3.96 -17.10
CA GLU A 95 29.65 4.02 -17.92
C GLU A 95 30.26 5.43 -18.00
N GLU A 96 29.47 6.48 -17.81
CA GLU A 96 29.94 7.88 -17.84
C GLU A 96 30.70 8.29 -16.56
N TRP A 97 30.57 7.53 -15.46
CA TRP A 97 31.28 7.74 -14.19
C TRP A 97 32.45 6.76 -13.94
N LEU A 98 32.88 6.02 -14.97
CA LEU A 98 34.06 5.14 -14.99
C LEU A 98 35.14 5.73 -15.91
#